data_AF-N6TGS5-F1
#
_entry.id   AF-N6TGS5-F1
#
_cell.length_a   1.000
_cell.length_b   1.000
_cell.length_c   1.000
_cell.angle_alpha   90.00
_cell.angle_beta   90.00
_cell.angle_gamma   90.00
#
_symmetry.space_group_name_H-M   'P 1'
#
loop_
_entity.id
_entity.type
_entity.pdbx_description
1 polymer ?
#
loop_
_entity_poly.entity_id
_entity_poly.type
_entity_poly.pdbx_seq_one_letter_code
_entity_poly.pdbx_strand_id
1 'polypeptide(L)'
;CTCLEGYSGPNCQKIDYCTASKCENGGKCISKETSFMCSCSKLYEGDFCQFKRETNYMLNFSRYDTNDFIRLRGFEINLTEVRFLR
;
A
#
# COMPACT_ATOMS: atom_id res chain seq x y z
N CYS A 1 3.66 1.23 41.50
CA CYS A 1 2.56 1.94 40.82
C CYS A 1 1.69 0.92 40.11
N THR A 2 0.37 1.04 40.25
CA THR A 2 -0.58 0.36 39.36
C THR A 2 -0.93 1.36 38.27
N CYS A 3 -0.59 1.05 37.02
CA CYS A 3 -0.88 1.94 35.90
C CYS A 3 -2.31 1.72 35.39
N LEU A 4 -2.91 2.77 34.82
CA LEU A 4 -4.18 2.69 34.12
C LEU A 4 -4.04 1.89 32.82
N GLU A 5 -5.16 1.41 32.28
CA GLU A 5 -5.19 0.76 30.98
C GLU A 5 -4.59 1.68 29.90
N GLY A 6 -3.72 1.13 29.04
CA GLY A 6 -2.97 1.91 28.04
C GLY A 6 -1.68 2.55 28.55
N TYR A 7 -1.27 2.31 29.80
CA TYR A 7 -0.02 2.83 30.38
C TYR A 7 0.83 1.70 31.01
N SER A 8 2.15 1.78 30.88
CA SER A 8 3.08 0.78 31.42
C SER A 8 4.44 1.38 31.78
N GLY A 9 5.30 0.61 32.45
CA GLY A 9 6.65 1.01 32.83
C GLY A 9 6.76 1.67 34.22
N PRO A 10 7.99 1.99 34.66
CA PRO A 10 8.25 2.47 36.02
C PRO A 10 7.57 3.81 36.33
N ASN A 11 7.29 4.62 35.30
CA ASN A 11 6.66 5.94 35.44
C ASN A 11 5.23 5.96 34.89
N CYS A 12 4.63 4.80 34.60
CA CYS A 12 3.33 4.70 33.91
C CYS A 12 3.25 5.58 32.67
N GLN A 13 4.22 5.45 31.77
CA GLN A 13 4.20 6.12 30.47
C GLN A 13 3.17 5.46 29.54
N LYS A 14 2.63 6.22 28.58
CA LYS A 14 1.68 5.69 27.60
C LYS A 14 2.31 4.56 26.81
N ILE A 15 1.57 3.47 26.62
CA ILE A 15 2.02 2.34 25.80
C ILE A 15 2.13 2.83 24.36
N ASP A 16 3.34 2.72 23.80
CA ASP A 16 3.58 2.90 22.38
C ASP A 16 3.49 1.54 21.69
N TYR A 17 2.35 1.29 21.06
CA TYR A 17 2.08 0.06 20.32
C TYR A 17 2.92 -0.07 19.04
N CYS A 18 3.64 0.98 18.64
CA CYS A 18 4.57 0.91 17.52
C CYS A 18 5.92 0.28 17.86
N THR A 19 6.23 0.07 19.14
CA THR A 19 7.47 -0.62 19.55
C THR A 19 7.58 -2.04 19.00
N ALA A 20 6.45 -2.69 18.71
CA ALA A 20 6.37 -4.02 18.08
C ALA A 20 5.89 -3.98 16.61
N SER A 21 5.96 -2.80 15.96
CA SER A 21 5.43 -2.62 14.61
C SER A 21 6.11 -3.52 13.57
N LYS A 22 5.30 -4.00 12.63
CA LYS A 22 5.73 -4.77 11.45
C LYS A 22 5.43 -4.04 10.13
N CYS A 23 5.26 -2.72 10.13
CA CYS A 23 4.98 -2.00 8.88
C CYS A 23 6.14 -2.18 7.89
N GLU A 24 5.84 -2.72 6.72
CA GLU A 24 6.79 -2.99 5.64
C GLU A 24 6.78 -1.85 4.61
N ASN A 25 7.71 -1.93 3.65
CA ASN A 25 7.71 -1.08 2.43
C ASN A 25 7.62 0.44 2.69
N GLY A 26 8.25 0.91 3.77
CA GLY A 26 8.26 2.31 4.16
C GLY A 26 6.94 2.80 4.77
N GLY A 27 6.07 1.89 5.22
CA GLY A 27 4.86 2.22 5.97
C GLY A 27 5.20 2.88 7.31
N LYS A 28 4.48 3.95 7.66
CA LYS A 28 4.65 4.64 8.95
C LYS A 28 3.73 4.04 10.00
N CYS A 29 4.29 3.56 11.11
CA CYS A 29 3.48 3.10 12.23
C CYS A 29 2.82 4.28 12.96
N ILE A 30 1.55 4.09 13.34
CA ILE A 30 0.77 5.02 14.14
C ILE A 30 0.21 4.27 15.34
N SER A 31 0.69 4.60 16.54
CA SER A 31 0.16 4.05 17.78
C SER A 31 -1.25 4.58 18.01
N LYS A 32 -2.18 3.68 18.32
CA LYS A 32 -3.57 3.96 18.69
C LYS A 32 -3.75 3.74 20.20
N GLU A 33 -4.99 3.80 20.67
CA GLU A 33 -5.31 3.66 22.10
C GLU A 33 -5.06 2.25 22.62
N THR A 34 -5.37 1.24 21.81
CA THR A 34 -5.24 -0.19 22.19
C THR A 34 -4.48 -1.03 21.18
N SER A 35 -4.02 -0.43 20.08
CA SER A 35 -3.38 -1.13 18.96
C SER A 35 -2.43 -0.21 18.19
N PHE A 36 -1.91 -0.68 17.05
CA PHE A 36 -1.23 0.17 16.08
C PHE A 36 -1.84 -0.03 14.70
N MET A 37 -1.59 0.93 13.80
CA MET A 37 -1.97 0.86 12.41
C MET A 37 -0.80 1.32 11.53
N CYS A 38 -0.63 0.71 10.36
CA CYS A 38 0.34 1.16 9.38
C CYS A 38 -0.30 2.14 8.39
N SER A 39 0.32 3.31 8.24
CA SER A 39 0.03 4.24 7.15
C SER A 39 0.91 3.90 5.96
N CYS A 40 0.32 3.26 4.95
CA CYS A 40 1.04 2.80 3.78
C CYS A 40 1.32 3.92 2.78
N SER A 41 2.46 3.81 2.09
CA SER A 41 2.75 4.65 0.93
C SER A 41 1.81 4.33 -0.23
N LYS A 42 1.70 5.24 -1.21
CA LYS A 42 0.71 5.16 -2.31
C LYS A 42 0.75 3.85 -3.09
N LEU A 43 1.90 3.17 -3.13
CA LEU A 43 2.14 1.95 -3.90
C LEU A 43 1.94 0.66 -3.11
N TYR A 44 1.54 0.73 -1.83
CA TYR A 44 1.40 -0.45 -0.99
C TYR A 44 0.06 -0.45 -0.24
N GLU A 45 -0.33 -1.63 0.22
CA GLU A 45 -1.57 -1.93 0.92
C GLU A 45 -1.44 -3.19 1.80
N GLY A 46 -2.53 -3.50 2.53
CA GLY A 46 -2.55 -4.50 3.60
C GLY A 46 -2.28 -3.89 4.97
N ASP A 47 -2.62 -4.62 6.03
CA ASP A 47 -2.52 -4.15 7.43
C ASP A 47 -1.09 -3.75 7.84
N PHE A 48 -0.09 -4.37 7.19
CA PHE A 48 1.33 -4.12 7.40
C PHE A 48 2.00 -3.51 6.16
N CYS A 49 1.24 -3.03 5.18
CA CYS A 49 1.78 -2.52 3.91
C CYS A 49 2.63 -3.55 3.14
N GLN A 50 2.35 -4.84 3.33
CA GLN A 50 3.13 -5.95 2.79
C GLN A 50 2.85 -6.21 1.30
N PHE A 51 1.72 -5.71 0.78
CA PHE A 51 1.32 -5.94 -0.61
C PHE A 51 1.57 -4.69 -1.45
N LYS A 52 2.16 -4.86 -2.63
CA LYS A 52 2.25 -3.78 -3.60
C LYS A 52 0.87 -3.61 -4.24
N ARG A 53 0.35 -2.39 -4.22
CA ARG A 53 -0.93 -2.05 -4.82
C ARG A 53 -0.86 -2.22 -6.33
N GLU A 54 -1.57 -3.21 -6.85
CA GLU A 54 -1.76 -3.37 -8.29
C GLU A 54 -2.72 -2.28 -8.76
N THR A 55 -2.21 -1.37 -9.59
CA THR A 55 -3.02 -0.31 -10.16
C THR A 55 -3.47 -0.75 -11.54
N ASN A 56 -4.76 -1.04 -11.67
CA ASN A 56 -5.38 -1.23 -12.98
C ASN A 56 -5.52 0.14 -13.64
N TYR A 57 -4.71 0.37 -14.67
CA TYR A 57 -4.83 1.57 -15.50
C TYR A 57 -5.83 1.28 -16.61
N MET A 58 -7.03 1.86 -16.51
CA MET A 58 -7.91 1.95 -17.66
C MET A 58 -7.31 2.92 -18.67
N LEU A 59 -6.88 2.38 -19.80
CA LEU A 59 -6.43 3.18 -20.93
C LEU A 59 -7.64 3.41 -21.85
N ASN A 60 -8.10 4.66 -21.92
CA ASN A 60 -9.20 5.05 -22.80
C ASN A 60 -8.63 5.52 -24.15
N PHE A 61 -8.72 4.67 -25.16
CA PHE A 61 -8.34 5.02 -26.53
C PHE A 61 -9.59 5.34 -27.34
N SER A 62 -9.67 6.57 -27.84
CA SER A 62 -10.77 7.01 -28.69
C SER A 62 -10.68 6.45 -30.12
N ARG A 63 -9.47 6.03 -30.54
CA ARG A 63 -9.17 5.27 -31.77
C ARG A 63 -7.92 4.42 -31.54
N TYR A 64 -7.89 3.18 -32.05
CA TYR A 64 -6.71 2.33 -32.11
C TYR A 64 -6.79 1.42 -33.36
N ASP A 65 -5.68 1.25 -34.07
CA ASP A 65 -5.49 0.24 -35.11
C ASP A 65 -4.79 -0.99 -34.49
N THR A 66 -5.03 -2.18 -35.04
CA THR A 66 -4.33 -3.41 -34.60
C THR A 66 -2.82 -3.35 -34.80
N ASN A 67 -2.31 -2.44 -35.62
CA ASN A 67 -0.88 -2.22 -35.86
C ASN A 67 -0.25 -1.15 -34.95
N ASP A 68 -1.03 -0.55 -34.04
CA ASP A 68 -0.52 0.47 -33.12
C ASP A 68 0.23 -0.15 -31.92
N PHE A 69 1.07 0.68 -31.29
CA PHE A 69 1.77 0.34 -30.04
C PHE A 69 1.30 1.24 -28.91
N ILE A 70 1.04 0.66 -27.72
CA ILE A 70 0.88 1.43 -26.49
C ILE A 70 2.26 1.61 -25.85
N ARG A 71 2.72 2.86 -25.77
CA ARG A 71 3.95 3.21 -25.06
C ARG A 71 3.64 3.61 -23.63
N LEU A 72 4.04 2.78 -22.69
CA LEU A 72 4.09 3.10 -21.26
C LEU A 72 5.54 3.40 -20.88
N ARG A 73 5.74 4.02 -19.71
CA ARG A 73 7.09 4.32 -19.23
C ARG A 73 7.85 3.01 -18.99
N GLY A 74 8.72 2.66 -19.92
CA GLY A 74 9.54 1.44 -19.88
C GLY A 74 8.93 0.20 -20.52
N PHE A 75 7.76 0.30 -21.17
CA PHE A 75 7.11 -0.83 -21.85
C PHE A 75 6.49 -0.38 -23.18
N GLU A 76 6.62 -1.21 -24.21
CA GLU A 76 5.93 -1.03 -25.49
C GLU A 76 5.07 -2.28 -25.72
N ILE A 77 3.76 -2.10 -25.76
CA ILE A 77 2.79 -3.19 -25.93
C ILE A 77 2.35 -3.19 -27.39
N ASN A 78 2.64 -4.27 -28.11
CA ASN A 78 2.19 -4.47 -29.49
C ASN A 78 0.73 -4.95 -29.49
N LEU A 79 -0.15 -4.18 -30.12
CA LEU A 79 -1.59 -4.50 -30.10
C LEU A 79 -1.98 -5.66 -31.02
N THR A 80 -1.10 -6.14 -31.92
CA THR A 80 -1.39 -7.33 -32.75
C THR A 80 -1.46 -8.63 -31.95
N GLU A 81 -0.78 -8.69 -30.81
CA GLU A 81 -0.69 -9.89 -29.95
C GLU A 81 -1.75 -9.89 -28.85
N VAL A 82 -2.47 -8.78 -28.68
CA VAL A 82 -3.48 -8.60 -27.63
C VAL A 82 -4.85 -8.98 -28.16
N ARG A 83 -5.48 -10.00 -27.56
CA ARG A 83 -6.88 -10.34 -27.85
C ARG A 83 -7.83 -9.46 -27.03
N PHE A 84 -8.58 -8.61 -27.72
CA PHE A 84 -9.70 -7.89 -27.11
C PHE A 84 -10.89 -8.83 -26.97
N LEU A 85 -11.33 -9.08 -25.73
CA LEU A 85 -12.62 -9.72 -25.46
C LEU A 85 -13.70 -8.66 -25.70
N ARG A 86 -14.50 -8.83 -26.75
CA ARG A 86 -15.70 -8.02 -26.98
C ARG A 86 -16.78 -8.35 -25.96
#